data_AF-A0AAV5VQJ9-F1
#
_entry.id   AF-A0AAV5VQJ9-F1
#
_cell.length_a   1.000
_cell.length_b   1.000
_cell.length_c   1.000
_cell.angle_alpha   90.00
_cell.angle_beta   90.00
_cell.angle_gamma   90.00
#
_symmetry.space_group_name_H-M   'P 1'
#
loop_
_entity.id
_entity.type
_entity.pdbx_description
1 polymer ?
#
loop_
_entity_poly.entity_id
_entity_poly.type
_entity_poly.pdbx_seq_one_letter_code
_entity_poly.pdbx_strand_id
1 'polypeptide(L)'
;PPHPLEMNEDDFTPIPATQSSCDHANRIFLSSLLHFGTSAFPEFNQLSKEEKWTIVAHFFYRFRIFEIGYRSDKRLQDHPDRTFHCYTMYLDTDIARNFYQDDAANRCMRKSLQRDIPTNRDRFHRLNMHHEEFLAVIILMFWDIGTLS
;
A
#
# COMPACT_ATOMS: atom_id res chain seq x y z
N PRO A 1 0.93 21.41 0.72
CA PRO A 1 1.04 20.26 -0.22
C PRO A 1 0.49 20.71 -1.58
N PRO A 2 1.00 20.20 -2.71
CA PRO A 2 0.44 20.50 -4.03
C PRO A 2 -1.04 20.05 -4.09
N HIS A 3 -1.85 20.73 -4.90
CA HIS A 3 -3.24 20.36 -5.08
C HIS A 3 -3.34 18.97 -5.74
N PRO A 4 -4.27 18.07 -5.36
CA PRO A 4 -4.33 16.71 -5.91
C PRO A 4 -4.46 16.64 -7.44
N LEU A 5 -5.10 17.64 -8.06
CA LEU A 5 -5.21 17.75 -9.52
C LEU A 5 -3.95 18.29 -10.21
N GLU A 6 -3.00 18.81 -9.44
CA GLU A 6 -1.69 19.31 -9.92
C GLU A 6 -0.58 18.28 -9.67
N MET A 7 -0.88 17.18 -8.98
CA MET A 7 0.05 16.08 -8.81
C MET A 7 0.12 15.27 -10.12
N ASN A 8 1.23 15.39 -10.83
CA ASN A 8 1.58 14.47 -11.90
C ASN A 8 2.11 13.16 -11.28
N GLU A 9 1.58 12.00 -11.69
CA GLU A 9 2.11 10.70 -11.27
C GLU A 9 3.59 10.51 -11.64
N ASP A 10 4.05 11.22 -12.67
CA ASP A 10 5.41 11.14 -13.18
C ASP A 10 6.40 12.10 -12.49
N ASP A 11 5.93 13.23 -11.93
CA ASP A 11 6.81 14.27 -11.35
C ASP A 11 6.71 14.39 -9.82
N PHE A 12 6.06 13.44 -9.16
CA PHE A 12 5.90 13.48 -7.71
C PHE A 12 7.12 12.89 -6.98
N THR A 13 7.78 13.70 -6.16
CA THR A 13 8.84 13.24 -5.23
C THR A 13 8.23 12.74 -3.92
N PRO A 14 8.38 11.44 -3.58
CA PRO A 14 7.88 10.91 -2.31
C PRO A 14 8.56 11.55 -1.11
N ILE A 15 7.78 11.85 -0.08
CA ILE A 15 8.30 12.41 1.17
C ILE A 15 8.51 11.31 2.23
N PRO A 16 9.40 11.51 3.21
CA PRO A 16 9.56 10.59 4.33
C PRO A 16 8.24 10.37 5.07
N ALA A 17 7.88 9.11 5.32
CA ALA A 17 6.71 8.76 6.12
C ALA A 17 6.92 9.05 7.61
N THR A 18 5.88 9.51 8.30
CA THR A 18 5.81 9.55 9.76
C THR A 18 4.62 8.71 10.23
N GLN A 19 4.61 8.29 11.50
CA GLN A 19 3.46 7.54 12.04
C GLN A 19 2.14 8.31 11.81
N SER A 20 2.11 9.61 12.09
CA SER A 20 0.90 10.42 11.97
C SER A 20 0.43 10.59 10.52
N SER A 21 1.35 10.74 9.57
CA SER A 21 1.00 10.84 8.16
C SER A 21 0.46 9.52 7.62
N CYS A 22 1.02 8.39 8.06
CA CYS A 22 0.54 7.05 7.71
C CYS A 22 -0.85 6.78 8.27
N ASP A 23 -1.09 7.08 9.54
CA ASP A 23 -2.40 6.90 10.17
C ASP A 23 -3.48 7.72 9.45
N HIS A 24 -3.16 8.97 9.09
CA HIS A 24 -4.08 9.83 8.34
C HIS A 24 -4.37 9.27 6.94
N ALA A 25 -3.32 8.90 6.20
CA ALA A 25 -3.46 8.34 4.85
C ALA A 25 -4.26 7.02 4.85
N ASN A 26 -4.05 6.15 5.84
CA ASN A 26 -4.77 4.88 5.95
C ASN A 26 -6.26 5.08 6.20
N ARG A 27 -6.67 6.09 7.00
CA ARG A 27 -8.08 6.41 7.22
C ARG A 27 -8.79 6.89 5.95
N ILE A 28 -8.12 7.75 5.18
CA ILE A 28 -8.61 8.20 3.87
C ILE A 28 -8.72 7.01 2.92
N PHE A 29 -7.70 6.16 2.90
CA PHE A 29 -7.65 5.03 2.00
C PHE A 29 -8.76 4.00 2.30
N LEU A 30 -8.99 3.65 3.57
CA LEU A 30 -10.10 2.77 3.96
C LEU A 30 -11.48 3.30 3.52
N SER A 31 -11.70 4.61 3.64
CA SER A 31 -12.95 5.22 3.18
C SER A 31 -13.06 5.18 1.66
N SER A 32 -11.94 5.37 0.97
CA SER A 32 -11.87 5.30 -0.50
C SER A 32 -12.08 3.87 -1.02
N LEU A 33 -11.69 2.84 -0.26
CA LEU A 33 -11.94 1.44 -0.62
C LEU A 33 -13.42 1.07 -0.63
N LEU A 34 -14.22 1.66 0.26
CA LEU A 34 -15.69 1.49 0.22
C LEU A 34 -16.25 2.12 -1.07
N HIS A 35 -15.81 3.33 -1.43
CA HIS A 35 -16.21 3.98 -2.67
C HIS A 35 -15.73 3.24 -3.92
N PHE A 36 -14.54 2.66 -3.88
CA PHE A 36 -14.01 1.80 -4.92
C PHE A 36 -14.94 0.60 -5.13
N GLY A 37 -15.27 -0.13 -4.05
CA GLY A 37 -16.19 -1.26 -4.11
C GLY A 37 -17.53 -0.91 -4.76
N THR A 38 -18.14 0.21 -4.35
CA THR A 38 -19.43 0.65 -4.91
C THR A 38 -19.37 1.09 -6.37
N SER A 39 -18.21 1.59 -6.83
CA SER A 39 -18.04 2.14 -8.17
C SER A 39 -17.56 1.09 -9.18
N ALA A 40 -16.71 0.17 -8.73
CA ALA A 40 -16.13 -0.88 -9.56
C ALA A 40 -17.05 -2.10 -9.68
N PHE A 41 -17.88 -2.39 -8.66
CA PHE A 41 -18.69 -3.59 -8.61
C PHE A 41 -20.15 -3.31 -8.20
N PRO A 42 -21.10 -3.32 -9.15
CA PRO A 42 -22.51 -3.06 -8.86
C PRO A 42 -23.11 -3.96 -7.77
N GLU A 43 -22.71 -5.23 -7.73
CA GLU A 43 -23.13 -6.23 -6.74
C GLU A 43 -22.68 -5.89 -5.32
N PHE A 44 -21.57 -5.16 -5.16
CA PHE A 44 -21.10 -4.71 -3.85
C PHE A 44 -22.14 -3.82 -3.18
N ASN A 45 -22.94 -3.05 -3.94
CA ASN A 45 -23.98 -2.20 -3.38
C ASN A 45 -25.10 -2.99 -2.67
N GLN A 46 -25.31 -4.25 -3.07
CA GLN A 46 -26.35 -5.13 -2.53
C GLN A 46 -25.99 -5.71 -1.16
N LEU A 47 -24.72 -5.67 -0.78
CA LEU A 47 -24.22 -6.18 0.48
C LEU A 47 -24.62 -5.29 1.66
N SER A 48 -24.78 -5.91 2.83
CA SER A 48 -24.93 -5.22 4.11
C SER A 48 -23.68 -4.40 4.44
N LYS A 49 -23.83 -3.46 5.40
CA LYS A 49 -22.70 -2.66 5.88
C LYS A 49 -21.58 -3.52 6.47
N GLU A 50 -21.94 -4.61 7.14
CA GLU A 50 -21.00 -5.52 7.78
C GLU A 50 -20.21 -6.32 6.73
N GLU A 51 -20.88 -6.89 5.73
CA GLU A 51 -20.22 -7.61 4.64
C GLU A 51 -19.27 -6.71 3.85
N LYS A 52 -19.71 -5.47 3.53
CA LYS A 52 -18.86 -4.47 2.87
C LYS A 52 -17.60 -4.18 3.67
N TRP A 53 -17.75 -4.02 4.99
CA TRP A 53 -16.62 -3.76 5.89
C TRP A 53 -15.66 -4.94 5.95
N THR A 54 -16.18 -6.17 6.09
CA THR A 54 -15.37 -7.40 6.11
C THR A 54 -14.51 -7.51 4.85
N ILE A 55 -15.11 -7.32 3.67
CA ILE A 55 -14.40 -7.35 2.39
C ILE A 55 -13.30 -6.28 2.36
N VAL A 56 -13.64 -5.03 2.66
CA VAL A 56 -12.67 -3.92 2.60
C VAL A 56 -11.53 -4.10 3.60
N ALA A 57 -11.81 -4.56 4.81
CA ALA A 57 -10.79 -4.78 5.84
C ALA A 57 -9.81 -5.90 5.44
N HIS A 58 -10.32 -7.01 4.87
CA HIS A 58 -9.49 -8.10 4.36
C HIS A 58 -8.68 -7.69 3.13
N PHE A 59 -9.29 -6.91 2.24
CA PHE A 59 -8.62 -6.39 1.04
C PHE A 59 -7.49 -5.43 1.40
N PHE A 60 -7.72 -4.52 2.35
CA PHE A 60 -6.79 -3.44 2.71
C PHE A 60 -5.36 -3.92 2.94
N TYR A 61 -5.14 -4.91 3.82
CA TYR A 61 -3.77 -5.32 4.15
C TYR A 61 -3.03 -5.97 2.98
N ARG A 62 -3.71 -6.81 2.21
CA ARG A 62 -3.13 -7.52 1.07
C ARG A 62 -2.85 -6.56 -0.08
N PHE A 63 -3.82 -5.71 -0.40
CA PHE A 63 -3.66 -4.65 -1.38
C PHE A 63 -2.45 -3.79 -1.05
N ARG A 64 -2.30 -3.38 0.22
CA ARG A 64 -1.22 -2.48 0.63
C ARG A 64 0.15 -3.09 0.40
N ILE A 65 0.36 -4.34 0.81
CA ILE A 65 1.65 -5.01 0.60
C ILE A 65 1.93 -5.17 -0.90
N PHE A 66 0.90 -5.54 -1.67
CA PHE A 66 1.04 -5.80 -3.10
C PHE A 66 1.30 -4.53 -3.92
N GLU A 67 0.49 -3.48 -3.72
CA GLU A 67 0.60 -2.18 -4.39
C GLU A 67 1.94 -1.49 -4.09
N ILE A 68 2.37 -1.53 -2.83
CA ILE A 68 3.67 -1.00 -2.42
C ILE A 68 4.79 -1.70 -3.18
N GLY A 69 4.77 -3.03 -3.24
CA GLY A 69 5.78 -3.81 -3.94
C GLY A 69 5.85 -3.47 -5.42
N TYR A 70 4.70 -3.47 -6.10
CA TYR A 70 4.56 -3.12 -7.51
C TYR A 70 5.07 -1.70 -7.81
N ARG A 71 4.58 -0.68 -7.11
CA ARG A 71 4.96 0.72 -7.39
C ARG A 71 6.40 1.00 -7.08
N SER A 72 6.92 0.44 -5.98
CA SER A 72 8.30 0.68 -5.62
C SER A 72 9.25 0.06 -6.65
N ASP A 73 8.86 -1.02 -7.33
CA ASP A 73 9.67 -1.66 -8.39
C ASP A 73 9.72 -0.79 -9.65
N LYS A 74 8.59 -0.17 -9.98
CA LYS A 74 8.47 0.70 -11.16
C LYS A 74 9.07 2.10 -10.95
N ARG A 75 9.04 2.64 -9.73
CA ARG A 75 9.29 4.08 -9.48
C ARG A 75 10.44 4.39 -8.52
N LEU A 76 10.98 3.41 -7.78
CA LEU A 76 12.10 3.61 -6.85
C LEU A 76 13.35 2.82 -7.28
N GLN A 77 13.59 2.70 -8.59
CA GLN A 77 14.73 1.94 -9.13
C GLN A 77 16.07 2.53 -8.72
N ASP A 78 16.17 3.86 -8.66
CA ASP A 78 17.37 4.58 -8.20
C ASP A 78 17.52 4.60 -6.67
N HIS A 79 16.53 4.07 -5.94
CA HIS A 79 16.49 4.03 -4.48
C HIS A 79 16.10 2.64 -3.97
N PRO A 80 16.97 1.62 -4.15
CA PRO A 80 16.65 0.22 -3.88
C PRO A 80 16.40 -0.09 -2.39
N ASP A 81 16.82 0.80 -1.49
CA ASP A 81 16.61 0.74 -0.04
C ASP A 81 15.29 1.38 0.41
N ARG A 82 14.55 1.99 -0.52
CA ARG A 82 13.25 2.62 -0.27
C ARG A 82 12.10 1.75 -0.74
N THR A 83 11.00 1.87 -0.02
CA THR A 83 9.70 1.35 -0.42
C THR A 83 8.65 2.43 -0.22
N PHE A 84 7.64 2.46 -1.07
CA PHE A 84 6.44 3.23 -0.77
C PHE A 84 5.84 2.73 0.54
N HIS A 85 5.31 3.65 1.33
CA HIS A 85 4.40 3.32 2.40
C HIS A 85 3.00 3.79 2.07
N CYS A 86 2.83 4.92 1.39
CA CYS A 86 1.54 5.39 0.87
C CYS A 86 1.73 5.96 -0.53
N TYR A 87 0.64 6.47 -1.11
CA TYR A 87 0.70 7.09 -2.44
C TYR A 87 1.82 8.13 -2.57
N THR A 88 1.99 8.96 -1.53
CA THR A 88 2.93 10.08 -1.55
C THR A 88 4.15 9.92 -0.65
N MET A 89 4.33 8.77 -0.01
CA MET A 89 5.30 8.63 1.08
C MET A 89 6.15 7.39 0.94
N TYR A 90 7.42 7.50 1.33
CA TYR A 90 8.35 6.38 1.36
C TYR A 90 8.84 6.05 2.77
N LEU A 91 9.33 4.83 2.93
CA LEU A 91 10.04 4.33 4.09
C LEU A 91 11.39 3.77 3.67
N ASP A 92 12.37 3.92 4.55
CA ASP A 92 13.67 3.26 4.50
C ASP A 92 14.11 2.90 5.93
N THR A 93 15.30 2.33 6.05
CA THR A 93 15.84 1.89 7.34
C THR A 93 16.25 3.04 8.27
N ASP A 94 16.43 4.25 7.74
CA ASP A 94 16.82 5.43 8.51
C ASP A 94 15.59 6.09 9.12
N ILE A 95 14.50 6.22 8.35
CA ILE A 95 13.20 6.65 8.84
C ILE A 95 12.71 5.72 9.95
N ALA A 96 12.89 4.41 9.79
CA ALA A 96 12.47 3.41 10.78
C ALA A 96 13.16 3.54 12.15
N ARG A 97 14.26 4.31 12.28
CA ARG A 97 14.95 4.50 13.56
C ARG A 97 14.11 5.27 14.57
N ASN A 98 13.29 6.21 14.09
CA ASN A 98 12.54 7.16 14.92
C ASN A 98 11.06 7.22 14.51
N PHE A 99 10.55 6.15 13.89
CA PHE A 99 9.20 6.15 13.32
C PHE A 99 8.11 6.12 14.40
N TYR A 100 8.29 5.25 15.40
CA TYR A 100 7.47 5.12 16.59
C TYR A 100 8.15 5.78 17.80
N GLN A 101 7.36 6.06 18.84
CA GLN A 101 7.89 6.46 20.15
C GLN A 101 8.57 5.30 20.91
N ASP A 102 8.30 4.06 20.51
CA ASP A 102 8.88 2.86 21.11
C ASP A 102 10.11 2.37 20.31
N ASP A 103 11.27 2.38 20.97
CA ASP A 103 12.53 1.88 20.41
C ASP A 103 12.47 0.39 20.03
N ALA A 104 11.72 -0.43 20.75
CA ALA A 104 11.59 -1.85 20.43
C ALA A 104 10.83 -2.04 19.11
N ALA A 105 9.73 -1.32 18.92
CA ALA A 105 9.00 -1.25 17.64
C ALA A 105 9.90 -0.75 16.50
N ASN A 106 10.66 0.33 16.70
CA ASN A 106 11.60 0.86 15.70
C ASN A 106 12.67 -0.16 15.30
N ARG A 107 13.26 -0.87 16.27
CA ARG A 107 14.22 -1.96 15.99
C ARG A 107 13.59 -3.10 15.20
N CYS A 108 12.36 -3.48 15.52
CA CYS A 108 11.62 -4.52 14.81
C CYS A 108 11.34 -4.10 13.36
N MET A 109 10.77 -2.90 13.18
CA MET A 109 10.49 -2.32 11.87
C MET A 109 11.74 -2.25 10.99
N ARG A 110 12.85 -1.74 11.54
CA ARG A 110 14.11 -1.65 10.80
C ARG A 110 14.61 -3.02 10.33
N LYS A 111 14.56 -4.05 11.20
CA LYS A 111 14.93 -5.42 10.82
C LYS A 111 14.04 -5.97 9.71
N SER A 112 12.73 -5.74 9.79
CA SER A 112 11.79 -6.16 8.75
C SER A 112 12.09 -5.45 7.44
N LEU A 113 12.28 -4.12 7.42
CA LEU A 113 12.60 -3.39 6.19
C LEU A 113 13.92 -3.85 5.55
N GLN A 114 14.97 -4.05 6.35
CA GLN A 114 16.26 -4.56 5.87
C GLN A 114 16.15 -5.92 5.16
N ARG A 115 15.25 -6.79 5.64
CA ARG A 115 15.00 -8.10 5.05
C ARG A 115 14.04 -8.04 3.87
N ASP A 116 12.95 -7.29 4.03
CA ASP A 116 11.77 -7.38 3.18
C ASP A 116 11.87 -6.50 1.94
N ILE A 117 12.51 -5.31 2.02
CA ILE A 117 12.63 -4.42 0.85
C ILE A 117 13.41 -5.09 -0.30
N PRO A 118 14.63 -5.61 -0.10
CA PRO A 118 15.38 -6.23 -1.19
C PRO A 118 14.67 -7.47 -1.74
N THR A 119 14.12 -8.29 -0.84
CA THR A 119 13.40 -9.52 -1.19
C THR A 119 12.15 -9.23 -2.02
N ASN A 120 11.35 -8.25 -1.62
CA ASN A 120 10.15 -7.87 -2.34
C ASN A 120 10.49 -7.20 -3.68
N ARG A 121 11.53 -6.36 -3.72
CA ARG A 121 12.00 -5.77 -4.98
C ARG A 121 12.36 -6.84 -6.00
N ASP A 122 13.21 -7.79 -5.62
CA ASP A 122 13.60 -8.91 -6.48
C ASP A 122 12.39 -9.75 -6.95
N ARG A 123 11.41 -10.00 -6.08
CA ARG A 123 10.17 -10.69 -6.46
C ARG A 123 9.37 -9.93 -7.51
N PHE A 124 9.09 -8.65 -7.28
CA PHE A 124 8.29 -7.85 -8.22
C PHE A 124 9.03 -7.59 -9.54
N HIS A 125 10.35 -7.39 -9.48
CA HIS A 125 11.18 -7.27 -10.66
C HIS A 125 11.10 -8.53 -11.54
N ARG A 126 11.23 -9.72 -10.93
CA ARG A 126 11.08 -11.00 -11.65
C ARG A 126 9.69 -11.26 -12.18
N LEU A 127 8.66 -10.84 -11.45
CA LEU A 127 7.27 -10.94 -11.93
C LEU A 127 7.07 -10.10 -13.20
N ASN A 128 7.83 -9.00 -13.35
CA ASN A 128 7.75 -8.06 -14.47
C ASN A 128 6.30 -7.74 -14.87
N MET A 129 5.48 -7.48 -13.85
CA MET A 129 4.04 -7.35 -14.02
C MET A 129 3.69 -6.13 -14.88
N HIS A 130 2.79 -6.33 -15.82
CA HIS A 130 2.15 -5.26 -16.60
C HIS A 130 1.00 -4.62 -15.82
N HIS A 131 0.56 -3.43 -16.25
CA HIS A 131 -0.47 -2.69 -15.51
C HIS A 131 -1.81 -3.44 -15.50
N GLU A 132 -2.17 -4.08 -16.59
CA GLU A 132 -3.40 -4.86 -16.74
C GLU A 132 -3.40 -6.08 -15.82
N GLU A 133 -2.26 -6.75 -15.68
CA GLU A 133 -2.09 -7.89 -14.75
C GLU A 133 -2.20 -7.43 -13.30
N PHE A 134 -1.60 -6.27 -12.97
CA PHE A 134 -1.74 -5.65 -11.66
C PHE A 134 -3.21 -5.36 -11.32
N LEU A 135 -3.97 -4.77 -12.24
CA LEU A 135 -5.40 -4.51 -12.06
C LEU A 135 -6.20 -5.80 -11.90
N ALA A 136 -5.90 -6.84 -12.70
CA ALA A 136 -6.57 -8.13 -12.57
C ALA A 136 -6.35 -8.76 -11.18
N VAL A 137 -5.12 -8.73 -10.67
CA VAL A 137 -4.81 -9.26 -9.33
C VAL A 137 -5.51 -8.45 -8.23
N ILE A 138 -5.60 -7.12 -8.37
CA ILE A 138 -6.37 -6.25 -7.45
C ILE A 138 -7.84 -6.69 -7.38
N ILE A 139 -8.47 -6.91 -8.54
CA ILE A 139 -9.88 -7.33 -8.60
C ILE A 139 -10.08 -8.68 -7.91
N LEU A 140 -9.18 -9.64 -8.17
CA LEU A 140 -9.22 -10.95 -7.50
C LEU A 140 -9.03 -10.83 -5.98
N MET A 141 -8.04 -10.04 -5.54
CA MET A 141 -7.80 -9.81 -4.11
C MET A 141 -8.98 -9.12 -3.41
N PHE A 142 -9.72 -8.26 -4.10
CA PHE A 142 -10.88 -7.57 -3.52
C PHE A 142 -11.97 -8.55 -3.10
N TRP A 143 -12.23 -9.57 -3.93
CA TRP A 143 -13.28 -10.56 -3.67
C TRP A 143 -12.80 -11.80 -2.90
N ASP A 144 -11.50 -12.01 -2.81
CA ASP A 144 -10.95 -13.10 -2.00
C ASP A 144 -11.11 -12.78 -0.51
N ILE A 145 -12.16 -13.24 0.14
CA ILE A 145 -12.34 -13.06 1.59
C ILE A 145 -11.58 -14.10 2.43
N GLY A 146 -10.88 -15.05 1.79
CA GLY A 146 -10.29 -16.21 2.44
C GLY A 146 -11.33 -17.14 3.06
N THR A 147 -10.92 -18.34 3.48
CA THR A 147 -11.71 -19.10 4.45
C THR A 147 -11.56 -18.45 5.81
N LEU A 148 -12.66 -17.99 6.42
CA LEU A 148 -12.70 -17.57 7.82
C LEU A 148 -12.14 -18.71 8.69
N SER A 149 -10.89 -18.59 9.14
CA SER A 149 -10.26 -19.52 10.09
C SER A 149 -10.06 -18.84 11.43
#